data_AF-A0A3B9R652-F1
#
_entry.id   AF-A0A3B9R652-F1
#
_cell.length_a   1.000
_cell.length_b   1.000
_cell.length_c   1.000
_cell.angle_alpha   90.00
_cell.angle_beta   90.00
_cell.angle_gamma   90.00
#
_symmetry.space_group_name_H-M   'P 1'
#
loop_
_entity.id
_entity.type
_entity.pdbx_description
1 polymer ?
#
loop_
_entity_poly.entity_id
_entity_poly.type
_entity_poly.pdbx_seq_one_letter_code
_entity_poly.pdbx_strand_id
1 'polypeptide(L)'
;MDSDLKDEVMINFIKQIDKSALYMTSHCDGAFPLAKAGILDSVASTTFPSDIENYKAMFPNLDIKDNVLFVHDGKYITSAGGAKSFEAALYLCEILYGKHIAKSLAKGLVIDWKLEDVPHITVQ
;
A
#
# COMPACT_ATOMS: atom_id res chain seq x y z
N MET A 1 6.40 13.44 9.11
CA MET A 1 5.18 12.64 9.31
C MET A 1 4.25 13.21 10.37
N ASP A 2 4.74 13.63 11.55
CA ASP A 2 3.86 14.17 12.62
C ASP A 2 3.00 15.39 12.23
N SER A 3 3.45 16.22 11.28
CA SER A 3 2.65 17.32 10.73
C SER A 3 1.48 16.81 9.89
N ASP A 4 1.74 15.81 9.07
CA ASP A 4 0.80 15.33 8.04
C ASP A 4 -0.35 14.60 8.72
N LEU A 5 -0.09 13.87 9.81
CA LEU A 5 -1.13 13.20 10.60
C LEU A 5 -2.03 14.14 11.39
N LYS A 6 -1.68 15.44 11.47
CA LYS A 6 -2.48 16.51 12.09
C LYS A 6 -3.20 17.37 11.05
N ASP A 7 -2.93 17.18 9.76
CA ASP A 7 -3.61 17.90 8.68
C ASP A 7 -5.02 17.32 8.47
N GLU A 8 -5.99 17.94 9.14
CA GLU A 8 -7.39 17.53 9.03
C GLU A 8 -7.95 17.66 7.61
N VAL A 9 -7.44 18.58 6.79
CA VAL A 9 -7.89 18.75 5.40
C VAL A 9 -7.47 17.53 4.59
N MET A 10 -6.21 17.11 4.71
CA MET A 10 -5.72 15.90 4.05
C MET A 10 -6.44 14.64 4.54
N ILE A 11 -6.61 14.47 5.85
CA ILE A 11 -7.28 13.29 6.42
C ILE A 11 -8.74 13.20 5.98
N ASN A 12 -9.47 14.32 5.95
CA ASN A 12 -10.84 14.34 5.47
C ASN A 12 -10.94 14.08 3.95
N PHE A 13 -9.98 14.58 3.17
CA PHE A 13 -9.88 14.26 1.75
C PHE A 13 -9.70 12.75 1.52
N ILE A 14 -8.81 12.09 2.26
CA ILE A 14 -8.62 10.63 2.20
C ILE A 14 -9.94 9.90 2.47
N LYS A 15 -10.65 10.24 3.55
CA LYS A 15 -11.96 9.65 3.89
C LYS A 15 -13.02 9.86 2.80
N GLN A 16 -12.97 11.00 2.11
CA GLN A 16 -13.91 11.30 1.03
C GLN A 16 -13.62 10.45 -0.21
N ILE A 17 -12.36 10.40 -0.65
CA ILE A 17 -11.94 9.65 -1.84
C ILE A 17 -12.11 8.15 -1.63
N ASP A 18 -11.84 7.65 -0.42
CA ASP A 18 -12.00 6.23 -0.10
C ASP A 18 -13.39 5.70 -0.52
N LYS A 19 -14.45 6.49 -0.35
CA LYS A 19 -15.84 6.07 -0.63
C LYS A 19 -16.09 5.68 -2.10
N SER A 20 -15.28 6.17 -3.03
CA SER A 20 -15.50 5.96 -4.47
C SER A 20 -14.26 5.45 -5.22
N ALA A 21 -13.09 5.47 -4.60
CA ALA A 21 -11.87 4.94 -5.22
C ALA A 21 -12.00 3.44 -5.46
N LEU A 22 -11.61 3.02 -6.67
CA LEU A 22 -11.54 1.60 -7.02
C LEU A 22 -10.43 0.88 -6.24
N TYR A 23 -9.29 1.55 -6.07
CA TYR A 23 -8.17 1.09 -5.24
C TYR A 23 -7.61 2.27 -4.44
N MET A 24 -7.23 2.00 -3.20
CA MET A 24 -6.49 2.91 -2.32
C MET A 24 -5.10 2.33 -2.12
N THR A 25 -4.06 3.04 -2.57
CA THR A 25 -2.68 2.55 -2.52
C THR A 25 -1.79 3.46 -1.68
N SER A 26 -0.79 2.88 -1.02
CA SER A 26 0.27 3.63 -0.33
C SER A 26 1.66 3.06 -0.58
N HIS A 27 2.66 3.93 -0.44
CA HIS A 27 4.07 3.59 -0.47
C HIS A 27 4.77 4.21 0.73
N CYS A 28 5.66 3.44 1.36
CA CYS A 28 6.35 3.83 2.59
C CYS A 28 5.35 4.30 3.66
N ASP A 29 5.71 5.40 4.33
CA ASP A 29 4.95 6.18 5.28
C ASP A 29 3.56 6.64 4.83
N GLY A 30 3.21 6.51 3.54
CA GLY A 30 1.86 6.78 3.05
C GLY A 30 0.79 5.92 3.74
N ALA A 31 1.16 4.79 4.36
CA ALA A 31 0.24 3.97 5.14
C ALA A 31 -0.25 4.67 6.44
N PHE A 32 0.53 5.59 7.02
CA PHE A 32 0.17 6.30 8.24
C PHE A 32 -1.04 7.25 8.09
N PRO A 33 -1.12 8.12 7.06
CA PRO A 33 -2.31 8.95 6.87
C PRO A 33 -3.54 8.13 6.48
N LEU A 34 -3.39 7.00 5.78
CA LEU A 34 -4.51 6.08 5.53
C LEU A 34 -5.02 5.45 6.84
N ALA A 35 -4.12 4.97 7.69
CA ALA A 35 -4.45 4.48 9.03
C ALA A 35 -5.09 5.56 9.90
N LYS A 36 -4.54 6.77 9.91
CA LYS A 36 -5.08 7.92 10.64
C LYS A 36 -6.48 8.30 10.17
N ALA A 37 -6.77 8.12 8.89
CA ALA A 37 -8.11 8.30 8.33
C ALA A 37 -9.10 7.20 8.76
N GLY A 38 -8.64 6.10 9.37
CA GLY A 38 -9.47 4.98 9.83
C GLY A 38 -9.93 4.06 8.72
N ILE A 39 -9.41 4.21 7.49
CA ILE A 39 -9.87 3.40 6.35
C ILE A 39 -9.25 2.00 6.35
N LEU A 40 -8.21 1.80 7.16
CA LEU A 40 -7.49 0.52 7.28
C LEU A 40 -7.93 -0.31 8.49
N ASP A 41 -8.89 0.18 9.30
CA ASP A 41 -9.25 -0.41 10.61
C ASP A 41 -9.74 -1.86 10.55
N SER A 42 -10.22 -2.31 9.39
CA SER A 42 -10.76 -3.65 9.19
C SER A 42 -10.03 -4.47 8.13
N VAL A 43 -8.84 -4.06 7.71
CA VAL A 43 -8.07 -4.74 6.65
C VAL A 43 -6.60 -4.86 7.04
N ALA A 44 -5.91 -5.82 6.45
CA ALA A 44 -4.48 -5.99 6.62
C ALA A 44 -3.69 -4.89 5.89
N SER A 45 -2.61 -4.42 6.50
CA SER A 45 -1.74 -3.39 5.92
C SER A 45 -0.27 -3.59 6.25
N THR A 46 0.61 -2.85 5.57
CA THR A 46 2.04 -2.78 5.82
C THR A 46 2.57 -1.37 5.53
N THR A 47 3.82 -1.10 5.88
CA THR A 47 4.48 0.20 5.65
C THR A 47 5.97 0.00 5.35
N PHE A 48 6.77 1.08 5.34
CA PHE A 48 8.22 0.99 5.18
C PHE A 48 8.85 0.13 6.31
N PRO A 49 9.84 -0.76 6.01
CA PRO A 49 10.34 -1.73 6.99
C PRO A 49 10.86 -1.12 8.30
N SER A 50 11.55 0.02 8.26
CA SER A 50 12.05 0.66 9.49
C SER A 50 10.95 1.25 10.37
N ASP A 51 9.75 1.44 9.83
CA ASP A 51 8.64 2.11 10.48
C ASP A 51 7.53 1.15 10.91
N ILE A 52 7.70 -0.15 10.69
CA ILE A 52 6.73 -1.18 11.11
C ILE A 52 6.45 -1.11 12.62
N GLU A 53 7.49 -0.99 13.45
CA GLU A 53 7.31 -0.95 14.90
C GLU A 53 6.65 0.37 15.35
N ASN A 54 7.01 1.50 14.72
CA ASN A 54 6.34 2.78 14.95
C ASN A 54 4.87 2.72 14.52
N TYR A 55 4.57 2.04 13.41
CA TYR A 55 3.23 1.88 12.88
C TYR A 55 2.35 1.05 13.82
N LYS A 56 2.87 -0.07 14.33
CA LYS A 56 2.21 -0.90 15.36
C LYS A 56 1.98 -0.13 16.64
N ALA A 57 2.97 0.64 17.10
CA ALA A 57 2.85 1.44 18.32
C ALA A 57 1.78 2.54 18.19
N MET A 58 1.69 3.18 17.02
CA MET A 58 0.75 4.28 16.78
C MET A 58 -0.68 3.79 16.51
N PHE A 59 -0.83 2.63 15.87
CA PHE A 59 -2.13 2.07 15.49
C PHE A 59 -2.26 0.61 15.97
N PRO A 60 -2.34 0.37 17.29
CA PRO A 60 -2.26 -0.97 17.88
C PRO A 60 -3.43 -1.90 17.53
N ASN A 61 -4.51 -1.37 16.95
CA ASN A 61 -5.67 -2.15 16.54
C ASN A 61 -5.58 -2.67 15.09
N LEU A 62 -4.61 -2.21 14.30
CA LEU A 62 -4.48 -2.61 12.90
C LEU A 62 -3.85 -4.00 12.75
N ASP A 63 -4.29 -4.73 11.73
CA ASP A 63 -3.64 -5.98 11.32
C ASP A 63 -2.41 -5.69 10.44
N ILE A 64 -1.27 -5.41 11.10
CA ILE A 64 -0.04 -5.01 10.42
C ILE A 64 0.79 -6.24 10.06
N LYS A 65 1.08 -6.40 8.76
CA LYS A 65 1.98 -7.43 8.24
C LYS A 65 3.38 -6.86 8.07
N ASP A 66 4.35 -7.66 8.47
CA ASP A 66 5.79 -7.39 8.36
C ASP A 66 6.45 -8.41 7.42
N ASN A 67 7.70 -8.14 7.02
CA ASN A 67 8.50 -8.99 6.13
C ASN A 67 7.84 -9.23 4.75
N VAL A 68 7.07 -8.25 4.27
CA VAL A 68 6.43 -8.23 2.96
C VAL A 68 6.72 -6.91 2.25
N LEU A 69 6.73 -6.91 0.91
CA LEU A 69 6.88 -5.69 0.13
C LEU A 69 5.54 -4.98 -0.07
N PHE A 70 4.44 -5.72 -0.12
CA PHE A 70 3.10 -5.15 -0.10
C PHE A 70 2.06 -6.12 0.46
N VAL A 71 0.93 -5.55 0.87
CA VAL A 71 -0.29 -6.26 1.27
C VAL A 71 -1.43 -5.77 0.40
N HIS A 72 -2.23 -6.69 -0.10
CA HIS A 72 -3.49 -6.41 -0.77
C HIS A 72 -4.64 -7.03 0.02
N ASP A 73 -5.56 -6.20 0.49
CA ASP A 73 -6.78 -6.62 1.18
C ASP A 73 -7.96 -5.75 0.72
N GLY A 74 -8.96 -6.38 0.10
CA GLY A 74 -10.09 -5.69 -0.52
C GLY A 74 -9.67 -4.74 -1.63
N LYS A 75 -9.87 -3.43 -1.42
CA LYS A 75 -9.43 -2.37 -2.36
C LYS A 75 -8.12 -1.70 -1.93
N TYR A 76 -7.52 -2.12 -0.82
CA TYR A 76 -6.37 -1.46 -0.22
C TYR A 76 -5.08 -2.19 -0.59
N ILE A 77 -4.10 -1.45 -1.12
CA ILE A 77 -2.76 -1.96 -1.44
C ILE A 77 -1.73 -1.08 -0.73
N THR A 78 -1.23 -1.53 0.40
CA THR A 78 -0.17 -0.80 1.14
C THR A 78 1.17 -1.45 0.89
N SER A 79 2.25 -0.67 0.78
CA SER A 79 3.56 -1.20 0.40
C SER A 79 4.73 -0.52 1.09
N ALA A 80 5.85 -1.25 1.15
CA ALA A 80 7.11 -0.77 1.66
C ALA A 80 7.59 0.50 0.94
N GLY A 81 7.40 0.62 -0.37
CA GLY A 81 7.80 1.80 -1.14
C GLY A 81 9.31 1.90 -1.43
N GLY A 82 9.85 3.12 -1.56
CA GLY A 82 11.22 3.34 -2.03
C GLY A 82 11.43 2.83 -3.46
N ALA A 83 12.59 2.22 -3.76
CA ALA A 83 12.77 1.52 -5.02
C ALA A 83 11.78 0.35 -5.19
N LYS A 84 11.26 -0.18 -4.07
CA LYS A 84 10.29 -1.27 -4.02
C LYS A 84 8.83 -0.82 -4.21
N SER A 85 8.60 0.45 -4.51
CA SER A 85 7.25 0.98 -4.84
C SER A 85 6.70 0.43 -6.16
N PHE A 86 7.59 0.10 -7.10
CA PHE A 86 7.19 -0.43 -8.40
C PHE A 86 6.53 -1.80 -8.31
N GLU A 87 6.85 -2.60 -7.30
CA GLU A 87 6.27 -3.92 -7.10
C GLU A 87 4.76 -3.83 -6.87
N ALA A 88 4.32 -2.94 -5.96
CA ALA A 88 2.90 -2.70 -5.72
C ALA A 88 2.21 -2.01 -6.91
N ALA A 89 2.90 -1.08 -7.59
CA ALA A 89 2.36 -0.40 -8.76
C ALA A 89 2.17 -1.34 -9.95
N LEU A 90 3.16 -2.17 -10.27
CA LEU A 90 3.10 -3.18 -11.32
C LEU A 90 2.09 -4.27 -11.00
N TYR A 91 1.96 -4.65 -9.72
CA TYR A 91 0.91 -5.53 -9.26
C TYR A 91 -0.49 -4.96 -9.53
N LEU A 92 -0.72 -3.68 -9.22
CA LEU A 92 -1.99 -3.02 -9.54
C LEU A 92 -2.22 -2.96 -11.07
N CYS A 93 -1.18 -2.68 -11.86
CA CYS A 93 -1.27 -2.77 -13.32
C CYS A 93 -1.66 -4.19 -13.79
N GLU A 94 -1.14 -5.23 -13.16
CA GLU A 94 -1.47 -6.62 -13.48
C GLU A 94 -2.93 -6.95 -13.15
N ILE A 95 -3.47 -6.42 -12.05
CA ILE A 95 -4.89 -6.54 -11.70
C ILE A 95 -5.77 -5.83 -12.73
N LEU A 96 -5.44 -4.58 -13.07
CA LEU A 96 -6.28 -3.73 -13.91
C LEU A 96 -6.22 -4.09 -15.39
N TYR A 97 -5.05 -4.52 -15.87
CA TYR A 97 -4.74 -4.65 -17.29
C TYR A 97 -4.20 -6.03 -17.68
N GLY A 98 -4.02 -6.93 -16.72
CA GLY A 98 -3.51 -8.28 -16.93
C GLY A 98 -1.98 -8.36 -17.01
N LYS A 99 -1.47 -9.58 -16.78
CA LYS A 99 -0.04 -9.92 -16.69
C LYS A 99 0.79 -9.46 -17.88
N HIS A 100 0.23 -9.53 -19.10
CA HIS A 100 0.94 -9.14 -20.31
C HIS A 100 1.26 -7.63 -20.31
N ILE A 101 0.31 -6.78 -19.94
CA ILE A 101 0.51 -5.33 -19.91
C ILE A 101 1.47 -4.95 -18.79
N ALA A 102 1.32 -5.51 -17.59
CA ALA A 102 2.24 -5.28 -16.48
C ALA A 102 3.70 -5.63 -16.83
N LYS A 103 3.93 -6.79 -17.46
CA LYS A 103 5.27 -7.17 -17.94
C LYS A 103 5.82 -6.23 -19.01
N SER A 104 4.97 -5.74 -19.92
CA SER A 104 5.38 -4.77 -20.92
C SER A 104 5.80 -3.43 -20.29
N LEU A 105 5.05 -2.96 -19.29
CA LEU A 105 5.39 -1.75 -18.53
C LEU A 105 6.70 -1.93 -17.76
N ALA A 106 6.85 -3.04 -17.04
CA ALA A 106 8.05 -3.37 -16.30
C ALA A 106 9.30 -3.43 -17.19
N LYS A 107 9.18 -4.03 -18.38
CA LYS A 107 10.28 -4.06 -19.37
C LYS A 107 10.74 -2.66 -19.76
N GLY A 108 9.82 -1.71 -19.92
CA GLY A 108 10.13 -0.29 -20.19
C GLY A 108 10.87 0.40 -19.04
N LEU A 109 10.66 -0.07 -17.81
CA LEU A 109 11.35 0.39 -16.60
C LEU A 109 12.62 -0.39 -16.28
N VAL A 110 13.01 -1.35 -17.12
CA VAL A 110 14.15 -2.25 -16.90
C VAL A 110 13.98 -3.10 -15.64
N ILE A 111 12.74 -3.52 -15.35
CA ILE A 111 12.39 -4.41 -14.24
C ILE A 111 11.97 -5.77 -14.82
N ASP A 112 12.57 -6.86 -14.33
CA ASP A 112 12.12 -8.23 -14.62
C ASP A 112 10.92 -8.58 -13.72
N TRP A 113 9.71 -8.23 -14.17
CA TRP A 113 8.51 -8.41 -13.37
C TRP A 113 7.97 -9.85 -13.41
N LYS A 114 7.96 -10.47 -12.23
CA LYS A 114 7.35 -11.77 -11.94
C LYS A 114 6.72 -11.69 -10.55
N LEU A 115 5.39 -11.63 -10.50
CA LEU A 115 4.65 -11.51 -9.24
C LEU A 115 5.01 -12.62 -8.25
N GLU A 116 5.26 -13.83 -8.76
CA GLU A 116 5.68 -15.00 -7.96
C GLU A 116 6.98 -14.79 -7.16
N ASP A 117 7.86 -13.89 -7.60
CA ASP A 117 9.15 -13.61 -6.94
C ASP A 117 9.06 -12.47 -5.91
N VAL A 118 7.89 -11.83 -5.78
CA VAL A 118 7.69 -10.66 -4.92
C VAL A 118 7.11 -11.11 -3.59
N PRO A 119 7.75 -10.86 -2.43
CA PRO A 119 7.14 -11.14 -1.13
C PRO A 119 5.91 -10.27 -0.90
N HIS A 120 4.72 -10.87 -0.90
CA HIS A 120 3.47 -10.16 -0.68
C HIS A 120 2.40 -11.04 -0.04
N ILE A 121 1.37 -10.40 0.52
CA ILE A 121 0.18 -11.06 1.02
C ILE A 121 -1.03 -10.54 0.23
N THR A 122 -1.91 -11.45 -0.16
CA THR A 122 -3.26 -11.12 -0.65
C THR A 122 -4.28 -11.81 0.25
N VAL A 123 -5.16 -11.02 0.85
CA VAL A 123 -6.27 -11.50 1.68
C VAL A 123 -7.48 -11.74 0.76
N GLN A 124 -8.12 -12.90 0.89
CA GLN A 124 -9.31 -13.28 0.12
C GLN A 124 -10.58 -12.74 0.78
#